data_AF-A0A7J7J006-F1
#
_entry.id   AF-A0A7J7J006-F1
#
_cell.length_a   1.000
_cell.length_b   1.000
_cell.length_c   1.000
_cell.angle_alpha   90.00
_cell.angle_beta   90.00
_cell.angle_gamma   90.00
#
_symmetry.space_group_name_H-M   'P 1'
#
loop_
_entity.id
_entity.type
_entity.pdbx_description
1 polymer ?
#
loop_
_entity_poly.entity_id
_entity_poly.type
_entity_poly.pdbx_seq_one_letter_code
_entity_poly.pdbx_strand_id
1 'polypeptide(L)'
;MCNCPSTQTKGPSFPCNLCTFLDSAKPNKVFTVPEKLFNISATVNELSLKSDQLKNATIIQAGDCFCATNFRCWQWLINGVINILLGTVLLTLFLLYGSAFSSGLFQYTEWVVIKMIWLLEWLMDVPAGLKLNGKLTVFLGRFFMYHIWLWSEYLKIAGSYFDRVLMVIGILGLPGGLSLQLALLQDTMNVYFLHIYCFHIYTARLYRLVHSSVLSLWRLFRGLKWNTLRERVDHASYDSTQLFIGTLLFSILLFILPTVLLYYIVFGFVSIHHCADLFK
;
A
#
# COMPACT_ATOMS: atom_id res chain seq x y z
N MET A 1 -35.59 -15.18 19.86
CA MET A 1 -34.24 -14.73 20.26
C MET A 1 -33.25 -15.71 19.66
N CYS A 2 -32.86 -15.51 18.40
CA CYS A 2 -31.65 -14.77 18.02
C CYS A 2 -30.41 -15.30 18.74
N ASN A 3 -29.52 -15.99 18.01
CA ASN A 3 -28.09 -15.73 18.06
C ASN A 3 -27.40 -16.35 16.84
N CYS A 4 -26.84 -15.47 16.01
CA CYS A 4 -25.79 -15.79 15.04
C CYS A 4 -24.53 -16.30 15.78
N PRO A 5 -23.65 -17.01 15.07
CA PRO A 5 -22.23 -16.82 15.25
C PRO A 5 -21.60 -16.19 14.00
N SER A 6 -20.85 -15.14 14.29
CA SER A 6 -19.83 -14.50 13.49
C SER A 6 -18.90 -15.46 12.75
N THR A 7 -18.57 -15.15 11.50
CA THR A 7 -17.25 -15.48 10.95
C THR A 7 -16.73 -14.35 10.08
N GLN A 8 -15.67 -13.73 10.61
CA GLN A 8 -14.77 -12.84 9.90
C GLN A 8 -14.06 -13.59 8.77
N THR A 9 -13.84 -12.83 7.71
CA THR A 9 -12.92 -13.04 6.59
C THR A 9 -11.55 -13.61 6.96
N LYS A 10 -11.11 -14.68 6.28
CA LYS A 10 -9.74 -14.83 5.77
C LYS A 10 -9.77 -15.62 4.45
N GLY A 11 -9.17 -15.02 3.42
CA GLY A 11 -8.81 -15.68 2.16
C GLY A 11 -7.66 -16.70 2.34
N PRO A 12 -7.17 -17.26 1.23
CA PRO A 12 -6.96 -18.70 1.09
C PRO A 12 -5.60 -19.17 1.58
N SER A 13 -5.59 -20.35 2.21
CA SER A 13 -4.40 -21.18 2.34
C SER A 13 -4.78 -22.60 1.93
N PHE A 14 -4.37 -22.99 0.73
CA PHE A 14 -4.22 -24.41 0.39
C PHE A 14 -3.33 -25.06 1.47
N PRO A 15 -3.67 -26.29 1.88
CA PRO A 15 -2.80 -27.36 1.45
C PRO A 15 -3.58 -28.51 0.82
N CYS A 16 -3.08 -28.95 -0.33
CA CYS A 16 -3.19 -30.32 -0.78
C CYS A 16 -2.86 -31.27 0.37
N ASN A 17 -3.79 -32.15 0.73
CA ASN A 17 -3.46 -33.42 1.36
C ASN A 17 -4.33 -34.50 0.72
N LEU A 18 -3.92 -34.89 -0.50
CA LEU A 18 -4.31 -36.11 -1.20
C LEU A 18 -3.67 -37.37 -0.57
N CYS A 19 -2.98 -37.25 0.56
CA CYS A 19 -2.26 -38.37 1.17
C CYS A 19 -2.46 -38.34 2.70
N THR A 20 -3.60 -38.81 3.22
CA THR A 20 -3.73 -39.18 4.65
C THR A 20 -4.90 -40.12 4.95
N PHE A 21 -5.47 -40.79 3.94
CA PHE A 21 -6.51 -41.81 4.15
C PHE A 21 -6.10 -43.21 3.66
N LEU A 22 -4.79 -43.47 3.58
CA LEU A 22 -4.20 -44.78 3.25
C LEU A 22 -3.15 -45.25 4.27
N ASP A 23 -3.16 -44.74 5.50
CA ASP A 23 -2.32 -45.24 6.58
C ASP A 23 -3.17 -45.56 7.82
N SER A 24 -3.93 -46.67 7.76
CA SER A 24 -4.18 -47.48 8.97
C SER A 24 -4.76 -48.85 8.58
N ALA A 25 -3.99 -49.64 7.87
CA ALA A 25 -4.22 -51.08 7.77
C ALA A 25 -2.98 -51.83 8.23
N LYS A 26 -2.95 -52.27 9.49
CA LYS A 26 -2.39 -53.58 9.87
C LYS A 26 -2.93 -54.05 11.24
N PRO A 27 -3.04 -55.38 11.42
CA PRO A 27 -4.03 -56.04 12.25
C PRO A 27 -3.56 -56.28 13.68
N ASN A 28 -4.50 -56.76 14.50
CA ASN A 28 -4.38 -57.27 15.86
C ASN A 28 -4.84 -56.29 16.94
N LYS A 29 -6.14 -56.32 17.24
CA LYS A 29 -6.63 -56.39 18.62
C LYS A 29 -7.91 -57.24 18.65
N VAL A 30 -7.90 -58.14 19.62
CA VAL A 30 -8.84 -59.23 19.86
C VAL A 30 -10.29 -58.72 19.87
N PHE A 31 -11.14 -59.40 19.11
CA PHE A 31 -12.55 -59.13 18.95
C PHE A 31 -13.31 -59.64 20.18
N THR A 32 -13.64 -58.77 21.13
CA THR A 32 -14.62 -59.06 22.18
C THR A 32 -16.01 -58.74 21.65
N VAL A 33 -16.77 -59.79 21.31
CA VAL A 33 -18.15 -59.72 20.84
C VAL A 33 -19.05 -59.32 22.02
N PRO A 34 -19.77 -58.17 21.99
CA PRO A 34 -20.83 -57.91 22.95
C PRO A 34 -22.08 -58.72 22.58
N GLU A 35 -22.83 -59.19 23.58
CA GLU A 35 -24.09 -59.95 23.50
C GLU A 35 -25.26 -59.30 22.71
N LYS A 36 -25.01 -58.23 21.92
CA LYS A 36 -26.01 -57.60 21.03
C LYS A 36 -26.25 -58.34 19.72
N LEU A 37 -25.64 -59.51 19.51
CA LEU A 37 -25.73 -60.29 18.26
C LEU A 37 -26.95 -61.21 18.17
N PHE A 38 -27.81 -61.29 19.19
CA PHE A 38 -28.97 -62.19 19.17
C PHE A 38 -30.20 -61.64 18.42
N ASN A 39 -30.15 -60.42 17.88
CA ASN A 39 -31.26 -59.87 17.10
C ASN A 39 -30.76 -59.19 15.83
N ILE A 40 -30.28 -60.02 14.90
CA ILE A 40 -29.70 -59.61 13.60
C ILE A 40 -30.67 -58.72 12.80
N SER A 41 -32.00 -58.93 12.93
CA SER A 41 -32.97 -58.07 12.22
C SER A 41 -32.97 -56.63 12.77
N ALA A 42 -32.81 -56.46 14.08
CA ALA A 42 -32.85 -55.14 14.71
C ALA A 42 -31.59 -54.32 14.36
N THR A 43 -30.41 -54.94 14.35
CA THR A 43 -29.16 -54.27 13.97
C THR A 43 -29.09 -53.95 12.47
N VAL A 44 -29.62 -54.82 11.61
CA VAL A 44 -29.74 -54.55 10.16
C VAL A 44 -30.70 -53.39 9.90
N ASN A 45 -31.83 -53.32 10.61
CA ASN A 45 -32.78 -52.20 10.49
C ASN A 45 -32.21 -50.87 11.01
N GLU A 46 -31.38 -50.90 12.06
CA GLU A 46 -30.71 -49.71 12.58
C GLU A 46 -29.62 -49.21 11.61
N LEU A 47 -28.88 -50.12 10.98
CA LEU A 47 -27.87 -49.80 9.97
C LEU A 47 -28.48 -49.29 8.66
N SER A 48 -29.61 -49.85 8.21
CA SER A 48 -30.31 -49.35 7.03
C SER A 48 -30.86 -47.94 7.28
N LEU A 49 -31.45 -47.70 8.44
CA LEU A 49 -31.94 -46.38 8.83
C LEU A 49 -30.79 -45.36 8.91
N LYS A 50 -29.65 -45.72 9.49
CA LYS A 50 -28.47 -44.83 9.57
C LYS A 50 -27.84 -44.57 8.20
N SER A 51 -27.88 -45.56 7.30
CA SER A 51 -27.46 -45.40 5.89
C SER A 51 -28.36 -44.41 5.15
N ASP A 52 -29.68 -44.50 5.33
CA ASP A 52 -30.63 -43.58 4.69
C ASP A 52 -30.55 -42.17 5.28
N GLN A 53 -30.30 -42.03 6.58
CA GLN A 53 -30.00 -40.73 7.21
C GLN A 53 -28.73 -40.10 6.64
N LEU A 54 -27.66 -40.89 6.44
CA LEU A 54 -26.42 -40.41 5.83
C LEU A 54 -26.59 -40.02 4.34
N LYS A 55 -27.40 -40.76 3.58
CA LYS A 55 -27.75 -40.38 2.20
C LYS A 55 -28.55 -39.08 2.17
N ASN A 56 -29.53 -38.90 3.05
CA ASN A 56 -30.31 -37.68 3.10
C ASN A 56 -29.48 -36.47 3.54
N ALA A 57 -28.59 -36.64 4.52
CA ALA A 57 -27.69 -35.57 4.95
C ALA A 57 -26.70 -35.14 3.85
N THR A 58 -26.18 -36.09 3.06
CA THR A 58 -25.28 -35.77 1.95
C THR A 58 -26.01 -35.10 0.78
N ILE A 59 -27.27 -35.47 0.50
CA ILE A 59 -28.12 -34.80 -0.51
C ILE A 59 -28.45 -33.36 -0.09
N ILE A 60 -28.83 -33.13 1.17
CA ILE A 60 -29.12 -31.79 1.69
C ILE A 60 -27.86 -30.92 1.64
N GLN A 61 -26.72 -31.43 2.09
CA GLN A 61 -25.44 -30.69 2.04
C GLN A 61 -24.99 -30.37 0.62
N ALA A 62 -25.22 -31.29 -0.34
CA ALA A 62 -24.95 -31.04 -1.76
C ALA A 62 -25.90 -29.96 -2.33
N GLY A 63 -27.17 -29.97 -1.94
CA GLY A 63 -28.16 -28.97 -2.31
C GLY A 63 -27.83 -27.57 -1.77
N ASP A 64 -27.42 -27.47 -0.50
CA ASP A 64 -27.01 -26.22 0.12
C ASP A 64 -25.75 -25.64 -0.54
N CYS A 65 -24.77 -26.49 -0.89
CA CYS A 65 -23.56 -26.07 -1.60
C CYS A 65 -23.86 -25.59 -3.03
N PHE A 66 -24.76 -26.27 -3.75
CA PHE A 66 -25.21 -25.86 -5.07
C PHE A 66 -25.98 -24.53 -5.02
N CYS A 67 -26.87 -24.36 -4.05
CA CYS A 67 -27.64 -23.13 -3.85
C CYS A 67 -26.72 -21.95 -3.49
N ALA A 68 -25.75 -22.17 -2.59
CA ALA A 68 -24.74 -21.17 -2.23
C ALA A 68 -23.85 -20.78 -3.42
N THR A 69 -23.46 -21.75 -4.26
CA THR A 69 -22.64 -21.49 -5.45
C THR A 69 -23.44 -20.69 -6.50
N ASN A 70 -24.70 -21.05 -6.75
CA ASN A 70 -25.58 -20.31 -7.65
C ASN A 70 -25.87 -18.90 -7.16
N PHE A 71 -26.10 -18.73 -5.85
CA PHE A 71 -26.28 -17.41 -5.24
C PHE A 71 -25.04 -16.53 -5.42
N ARG A 72 -23.83 -17.08 -5.24
CA ARG A 72 -22.58 -16.36 -5.50
C ARG A 72 -22.44 -16.00 -6.98
N CYS A 73 -22.72 -16.91 -7.91
CA CYS A 73 -22.69 -16.60 -9.34
C CYS A 73 -23.66 -15.46 -9.70
N TRP A 74 -24.86 -15.48 -9.15
CA TRP A 74 -25.84 -14.40 -9.32
C TRP A 74 -25.35 -13.06 -8.77
N GLN A 75 -24.72 -13.05 -7.58
CA GLN A 75 -24.12 -11.84 -7.03
C GLN A 75 -22.99 -11.29 -7.91
N TRP A 76 -22.14 -12.15 -8.46
CA TRP A 76 -21.08 -11.73 -9.40
C TRP A 76 -21.64 -11.13 -10.68
N LEU A 77 -22.70 -11.73 -11.26
CA LEU A 77 -23.37 -11.19 -12.43
C LEU A 77 -24.04 -9.85 -12.15
N ILE A 78 -24.79 -9.74 -11.06
CA ILE A 78 -25.45 -8.48 -10.64
C ILE A 78 -24.39 -7.38 -10.45
N ASN A 79 -23.33 -7.66 -9.68
CA ASN A 79 -22.27 -6.68 -9.43
C ASN A 79 -21.53 -6.29 -10.72
N GLY A 80 -21.30 -7.24 -11.64
CA GLY A 80 -20.71 -6.97 -12.95
C GLY A 80 -21.58 -6.05 -13.80
N VAL A 81 -22.89 -6.30 -13.87
CA VAL A 81 -23.85 -5.43 -14.60
C VAL A 81 -23.89 -4.04 -13.98
N ILE A 82 -23.98 -3.94 -12.64
CA ILE A 82 -23.96 -2.65 -11.94
C ILE A 82 -22.65 -1.90 -12.24
N ASN A 83 -21.49 -2.59 -12.21
CA ASN A 83 -20.19 -1.99 -12.50
C ASN A 83 -20.11 -1.43 -13.92
N ILE A 84 -20.68 -2.14 -14.91
CA ILE A 84 -20.73 -1.67 -16.30
C ILE A 84 -21.68 -0.47 -16.43
N LEU A 85 -22.87 -0.52 -15.83
CA LEU A 85 -23.83 0.59 -15.85
C LEU A 85 -23.27 1.85 -15.18
N LEU A 86 -22.58 1.72 -14.06
CA LEU A 86 -21.91 2.85 -13.42
C LEU A 86 -20.75 3.37 -14.29
N GLY A 87 -20.03 2.47 -14.97
CA GLY A 87 -18.94 2.86 -15.87
C GLY A 87 -19.43 3.62 -17.11
N THR A 88 -20.60 3.28 -17.65
CA THR A 88 -21.21 4.04 -18.76
C THR A 88 -21.66 5.43 -18.29
N VAL A 89 -22.20 5.55 -17.07
CA VAL A 89 -22.50 6.85 -16.47
C VAL A 89 -21.23 7.70 -16.28
N LEU A 90 -20.12 7.11 -15.83
CA LEU A 90 -18.87 7.86 -15.69
C LEU A 90 -18.31 8.31 -17.06
N LEU A 91 -18.44 7.48 -18.09
CA LEU A 91 -18.08 7.86 -19.46
C LEU A 91 -18.91 9.06 -19.95
N THR A 92 -20.23 9.06 -19.74
CA THR A 92 -21.07 10.21 -20.13
C THR A 92 -20.68 11.48 -19.38
N LEU A 93 -20.32 11.37 -18.10
CA LEU A 93 -19.77 12.49 -17.34
C LEU A 93 -18.44 13.00 -17.93
N PHE A 94 -17.52 12.12 -18.33
CA PHE A 94 -16.28 12.54 -18.98
C PHE A 94 -16.51 13.21 -20.34
N LEU A 95 -17.51 12.77 -21.11
CA LEU A 95 -17.85 13.42 -22.38
C LEU A 95 -18.46 14.81 -22.18
N LEU A 96 -19.23 15.02 -21.11
CA LEU A 96 -19.90 16.29 -20.82
C LEU A 96 -19.00 17.30 -20.09
N TYR A 97 -18.20 16.83 -19.13
CA TYR A 97 -17.46 17.67 -18.19
C TYR A 97 -15.94 17.45 -18.22
N GLY A 98 -15.41 16.58 -19.10
CA GLY A 98 -13.99 16.23 -19.13
C GLY A 98 -13.06 17.44 -19.34
N SER A 99 -13.43 18.37 -20.22
CA SER A 99 -12.64 19.59 -20.48
C SER A 99 -12.67 20.60 -19.32
N ALA A 100 -13.81 20.70 -18.63
CA ALA A 100 -13.92 21.51 -17.41
C ALA A 100 -13.08 20.91 -16.28
N PHE A 101 -13.08 19.59 -16.17
CA PHE A 101 -12.27 18.86 -15.18
C PHE A 101 -10.77 19.00 -15.45
N SER A 102 -10.32 18.84 -16.70
CA SER A 102 -8.91 18.97 -17.07
C SER A 102 -8.37 20.39 -16.87
N SER A 103 -9.14 21.40 -17.27
CA SER A 103 -8.77 22.80 -17.05
C SER A 103 -8.73 23.16 -15.58
N GLY A 104 -9.69 22.68 -14.78
CA GLY A 104 -9.68 22.84 -13.32
C GLY A 104 -8.47 22.16 -12.67
N LEU A 105 -8.13 20.94 -13.09
CA LEU A 105 -6.96 20.20 -12.61
C LEU A 105 -5.66 20.92 -12.96
N PHE A 106 -5.53 21.43 -14.18
CA PHE A 106 -4.36 22.19 -14.61
C PHE A 106 -4.19 23.48 -13.79
N GLN A 107 -5.28 24.23 -13.57
CA GLN A 107 -5.26 25.42 -12.70
C GLN A 107 -4.86 25.09 -11.27
N TYR A 108 -5.37 23.98 -10.72
CA TYR A 108 -4.98 23.52 -9.39
C TYR A 108 -3.49 23.20 -9.32
N THR A 109 -2.91 22.53 -10.33
CA THR A 109 -1.47 22.27 -10.33
C THR A 109 -0.61 23.50 -10.49
N GLU A 110 -1.01 24.47 -11.31
CA GLU A 110 -0.31 25.75 -11.40
C GLU A 110 -0.32 26.48 -10.04
N TRP A 111 -1.45 26.44 -9.33
CA TRP A 111 -1.53 26.97 -7.97
C TRP A 111 -0.59 26.25 -6.99
N VAL A 112 -0.52 24.91 -7.05
CA VAL A 112 0.41 24.11 -6.23
C VAL A 112 1.86 24.49 -6.54
N VAL A 113 2.23 24.64 -7.81
CA VAL A 113 3.58 25.06 -8.24
C VAL A 113 3.94 26.40 -7.63
N ILE A 114 3.06 27.40 -7.71
CA ILE A 114 3.29 28.73 -7.12
C ILE A 114 3.47 28.64 -5.60
N LYS A 115 2.64 27.83 -4.91
CA LYS A 115 2.76 27.62 -3.47
C LYS A 115 4.08 26.94 -3.08
N MET A 116 4.55 25.98 -3.86
CA MET A 116 5.84 25.32 -3.64
C MET A 116 7.02 26.28 -3.79
N ILE A 117 6.98 27.14 -4.82
CA ILE A 117 8.00 28.19 -5.04
C ILE A 117 8.04 29.13 -3.83
N TRP A 118 6.89 29.64 -3.41
CA TRP A 118 6.78 30.51 -2.23
C TRP A 118 7.29 29.84 -0.96
N LEU A 119 6.95 28.57 -0.75
CA LEU A 119 7.41 27.79 0.39
C LEU A 119 8.94 27.61 0.39
N LEU A 120 9.53 27.38 -0.79
CA LEU A 120 10.98 27.25 -0.95
C LEU A 120 11.71 28.57 -0.73
N GLU A 121 11.18 29.69 -1.23
CA GLU A 121 11.73 31.02 -0.97
C GLU A 121 11.71 31.35 0.52
N TRP A 122 10.57 31.12 1.18
CA TRP A 122 10.45 31.26 2.63
C TRP A 122 11.43 30.38 3.41
N LEU A 123 11.69 29.17 2.91
CA LEU A 123 12.63 28.23 3.51
C LEU A 123 14.09 28.63 3.29
N MET A 124 14.42 29.32 2.18
CA MET A 124 15.75 29.83 1.84
C MET A 124 16.19 31.03 2.67
N ASP A 125 15.26 31.87 3.10
CA ASP A 125 15.54 33.07 3.89
C ASP A 125 15.82 32.72 5.37
N VAL A 126 14.83 32.93 6.24
CA VAL A 126 14.93 32.64 7.69
C VAL A 126 13.60 32.05 8.15
N PRO A 127 13.36 30.74 7.91
CA PRO A 127 12.11 30.12 8.27
C PRO A 127 11.92 30.13 9.79
N ALA A 128 10.79 30.67 10.25
CA ALA A 128 10.40 30.73 11.66
C ALA A 128 11.47 31.34 12.61
N GLY A 129 12.37 32.19 12.11
CA GLY A 129 13.46 32.76 12.90
C GLY A 129 14.62 31.79 13.18
N LEU A 130 14.62 30.58 12.60
CA LEU A 130 15.68 29.60 12.81
C LEU A 130 16.91 29.97 11.95
N LYS A 131 18.07 30.14 12.59
CA LYS A 131 19.33 30.39 11.87
C LYS A 131 19.89 29.08 11.30
N LEU A 132 19.49 28.78 10.07
CA LEU A 132 19.95 27.60 9.33
C LEU A 132 21.32 27.79 8.68
N ASN A 133 21.87 26.70 8.16
CA ASN A 133 23.07 26.75 7.35
C ASN A 133 22.76 27.33 5.97
N GLY A 134 22.96 28.65 5.81
CA GLY A 134 22.57 29.37 4.58
C GLY A 134 23.15 28.80 3.29
N LYS A 135 24.39 28.28 3.29
CA LYS A 135 24.98 27.65 2.10
C LYS A 135 24.19 26.42 1.65
N LEU A 136 23.81 25.58 2.62
CA LEU A 136 23.03 24.37 2.36
C LEU A 136 21.60 24.69 1.95
N THR A 137 20.96 25.65 2.64
CA THR A 137 19.59 26.04 2.33
C THR A 137 19.47 26.60 0.90
N VAL A 138 20.40 27.45 0.47
CA VAL A 138 20.46 27.95 -0.92
C VAL A 138 20.69 26.81 -1.91
N PHE A 139 21.56 25.86 -1.59
CA PHE A 139 21.80 24.69 -2.45
C PHE A 139 20.54 23.82 -2.60
N LEU A 140 19.90 23.45 -1.50
CA LEU A 140 18.65 22.67 -1.50
C LEU A 140 17.52 23.43 -2.20
N GLY A 141 17.37 24.72 -1.93
CA GLY A 141 16.38 25.57 -2.56
C GLY A 141 16.54 25.61 -4.08
N ARG A 142 17.76 25.85 -4.59
CA ARG A 142 18.06 25.80 -6.03
C ARG A 142 17.78 24.42 -6.62
N PHE A 143 18.14 23.36 -5.91
CA PHE A 143 17.87 21.98 -6.34
C PHE A 143 16.37 21.73 -6.51
N PHE A 144 15.54 22.05 -5.51
CA PHE A 144 14.09 21.85 -5.60
C PHE A 144 13.43 22.79 -6.60
N MET A 145 13.85 24.07 -6.66
CA MET A 145 13.35 25.02 -7.67
C MET A 145 13.54 24.53 -9.09
N TYR A 146 14.73 23.97 -9.39
CA TYR A 146 14.98 23.38 -10.70
C TYR A 146 14.03 22.22 -11.01
N HIS A 147 13.73 21.37 -10.03
CA HIS A 147 12.78 20.27 -10.21
C HIS A 147 11.33 20.75 -10.39
N ILE A 148 10.93 21.82 -9.69
CA ILE A 148 9.62 22.44 -9.89
C ILE A 148 9.50 22.99 -11.31
N TRP A 149 10.54 23.66 -11.81
CA TRP A 149 10.56 24.18 -13.17
C TRP A 149 10.43 23.07 -14.21
N LEU A 150 11.23 22.00 -14.08
CA LEU A 150 11.14 20.82 -14.95
C LEU A 150 9.74 20.22 -14.92
N TRP A 151 9.13 20.16 -13.74
CA TRP A 151 7.78 19.65 -13.55
C TRP A 151 6.71 20.53 -14.21
N SER A 152 6.81 21.86 -14.11
CA SER A 152 5.89 22.78 -14.79
C SER A 152 5.93 22.58 -16.31
N GLU A 153 7.12 22.40 -16.90
CA GLU A 153 7.24 22.09 -18.33
C GLU A 153 6.61 20.74 -18.68
N TYR A 154 6.80 19.72 -17.83
CA TYR A 154 6.14 18.42 -18.01
C TYR A 154 4.61 18.53 -17.93
N LEU A 155 4.07 19.29 -16.98
CA LEU A 155 2.63 19.49 -16.81
C LEU A 155 1.97 20.17 -18.02
N LYS A 156 2.64 21.14 -18.65
CA LYS A 156 2.14 21.78 -19.88
C LYS A 156 1.96 20.76 -20.99
N ILE A 157 2.95 19.88 -21.16
CA ILE A 157 2.89 18.80 -22.15
C ILE A 157 1.80 17.80 -21.75
N ALA A 158 1.81 17.30 -20.51
CA ALA A 158 0.83 16.33 -20.02
C ALA A 158 -0.61 16.84 -20.10
N GLY A 159 -0.85 18.13 -19.79
CA GLY A 159 -2.15 18.78 -19.88
C GLY A 159 -2.74 18.71 -21.29
N SER A 160 -1.91 18.86 -22.34
CA SER A 160 -2.37 18.78 -23.74
C SER A 160 -2.84 17.38 -24.18
N TYR A 161 -2.49 16.34 -23.42
CA TYR A 161 -2.92 14.97 -23.65
C TYR A 161 -3.96 14.48 -22.63
N PHE A 162 -4.17 15.20 -21.53
CA PHE A 162 -4.99 14.74 -20.41
C PHE A 162 -6.45 14.49 -20.82
N ASP A 163 -7.04 15.36 -21.63
CA ASP A 163 -8.41 15.16 -22.18
C ASP A 163 -8.53 13.85 -22.96
N ARG A 164 -7.52 13.54 -23.77
CA ARG A 164 -7.47 12.29 -24.55
C ARG A 164 -7.32 11.07 -23.64
N VAL A 165 -6.51 11.19 -22.59
CA VAL A 165 -6.35 10.12 -21.59
C VAL A 165 -7.68 9.84 -20.87
N LEU A 166 -8.40 10.88 -20.43
CA LEU A 166 -9.73 10.71 -19.81
C LEU A 166 -10.73 10.03 -20.76
N MET A 167 -10.71 10.39 -22.05
CA MET A 167 -11.56 9.76 -23.04
C MET A 167 -11.22 8.27 -23.23
N VAL A 168 -9.94 7.92 -23.32
CA VAL A 168 -9.49 6.52 -23.42
C VAL A 168 -9.89 5.73 -22.18
N ILE A 169 -9.71 6.29 -20.97
CA ILE A 169 -10.15 5.67 -19.71
C ILE A 169 -11.66 5.43 -19.74
N GLY A 170 -12.44 6.43 -20.17
CA GLY A 170 -13.89 6.31 -20.32
C GLY A 170 -14.30 5.14 -21.21
N ILE A 171 -13.70 5.03 -22.41
CA ILE A 171 -13.99 3.97 -23.39
C ILE A 171 -13.60 2.58 -22.84
N LEU A 172 -12.46 2.46 -22.17
CA LEU A 172 -12.00 1.19 -21.57
C LEU A 172 -12.93 0.68 -20.47
N GLY A 173 -13.72 1.57 -19.85
CA GLY A 173 -14.75 1.18 -18.89
C GLY A 173 -15.99 0.53 -19.49
N LEU A 174 -16.17 0.55 -20.81
CA LEU A 174 -17.29 -0.17 -21.45
C LEU A 174 -17.18 -1.70 -21.21
N PRO A 175 -16.04 -2.36 -21.49
CA PRO A 175 -15.83 -3.76 -21.11
C PRO A 175 -15.38 -3.95 -19.64
N GLY A 176 -14.65 -2.99 -19.06
CA GLY A 176 -14.04 -3.14 -17.73
C GLY A 176 -14.89 -2.65 -16.54
N GLY A 177 -15.96 -1.92 -16.81
CA GLY A 177 -16.79 -1.24 -15.81
C GLY A 177 -16.07 -0.14 -15.02
N LEU A 178 -16.78 0.40 -14.02
CA LEU A 178 -16.33 1.51 -13.17
C LEU A 178 -15.01 1.20 -12.45
N SER A 179 -14.84 -0.02 -11.93
CA SER A 179 -13.64 -0.42 -11.19
C SER A 179 -12.34 -0.20 -11.98
N LEU A 180 -12.33 -0.52 -13.28
CA LEU A 180 -11.17 -0.30 -14.13
C LEU A 180 -10.95 1.19 -14.39
N GLN A 181 -12.02 1.94 -14.64
CA GLN A 181 -11.94 3.38 -14.86
C GLN A 181 -11.36 4.12 -13.66
N LEU A 182 -11.82 3.78 -12.44
CA LEU A 182 -11.32 4.37 -11.20
C LEU A 182 -9.86 4.01 -10.95
N ALA A 183 -9.45 2.77 -11.23
CA ALA A 183 -8.05 2.37 -11.12
C ALA A 183 -7.15 3.18 -12.08
N LEU A 184 -7.53 3.28 -13.36
CA LEU A 184 -6.77 4.04 -14.35
C LEU A 184 -6.78 5.55 -14.07
N LEU A 185 -7.90 6.09 -13.57
CA LEU A 185 -8.00 7.48 -13.15
C LEU A 185 -7.06 7.75 -11.96
N GLN A 186 -7.06 6.87 -10.96
CA GLN A 186 -6.17 6.97 -9.81
C GLN A 186 -4.70 6.92 -10.24
N ASP A 187 -4.34 6.01 -11.13
CA ASP A 187 -2.97 5.90 -11.65
C ASP A 187 -2.56 7.16 -12.41
N THR A 188 -3.48 7.71 -13.22
CA THR A 188 -3.24 8.97 -13.95
C THR A 188 -3.04 10.14 -12.98
N MET A 189 -3.87 10.25 -11.93
CA MET A 189 -3.72 11.27 -10.89
C MET A 189 -2.40 11.12 -10.13
N ASN A 190 -2.02 9.89 -9.77
CA ASN A 190 -0.75 9.62 -9.11
C ASN A 190 0.44 10.06 -9.97
N VAL A 191 0.39 9.85 -11.29
CA VAL A 191 1.41 10.37 -12.22
C VAL A 191 1.39 11.90 -12.25
N TYR A 192 0.21 12.52 -12.29
CA TYR A 192 0.03 13.98 -12.29
C TYR A 192 0.50 14.66 -10.98
N PHE A 193 0.55 13.94 -9.87
CA PHE A 193 1.04 14.47 -8.59
C PHE A 193 2.35 13.85 -8.11
N LEU A 194 3.03 13.11 -9.00
CA LEU A 194 4.26 12.39 -8.70
C LEU A 194 5.36 13.30 -8.11
N HIS A 195 5.45 14.54 -8.59
CA HIS A 195 6.46 15.50 -8.15
C HIS A 195 6.44 15.77 -6.64
N ILE A 196 5.25 15.89 -6.03
CA ILE A 196 5.08 16.14 -4.59
C ILE A 196 5.63 14.95 -3.80
N TYR A 197 5.29 13.74 -4.25
CA TYR A 197 5.77 12.51 -3.63
C TYR A 197 7.29 12.34 -3.79
N CYS A 198 7.84 12.70 -4.95
CA CYS A 198 9.29 12.70 -5.20
C CYS A 198 10.03 13.63 -4.22
N PHE A 199 9.51 14.83 -3.94
CA PHE A 199 10.16 15.76 -3.01
C PHE A 199 10.20 15.20 -1.59
N HIS A 200 9.10 14.59 -1.14
CA HIS A 200 9.07 13.88 0.13
C HIS A 200 10.11 12.74 0.17
N ILE A 201 10.19 11.92 -0.87
CA ILE A 201 11.20 10.85 -0.94
C ILE A 201 12.63 11.41 -0.89
N TYR A 202 12.93 12.46 -1.65
CA TYR A 202 14.27 13.06 -1.69
C TYR A 202 14.69 13.60 -0.34
N THR A 203 13.83 14.37 0.32
CA THR A 203 14.09 14.90 1.66
C THR A 203 14.18 13.79 2.71
N ALA A 204 13.30 12.77 2.65
CA ALA A 204 13.37 11.62 3.56
C ALA A 204 14.66 10.81 3.38
N ARG A 205 15.12 10.61 2.14
CA ARG A 205 16.40 9.94 1.84
C ARG A 205 17.57 10.75 2.37
N LEU A 206 17.58 12.06 2.14
CA LEU A 206 18.63 12.96 2.64
C LEU A 206 18.67 12.98 4.17
N TYR A 207 17.51 13.06 4.82
CA TYR A 207 17.41 13.01 6.28
C TYR A 207 17.94 11.69 6.84
N ARG A 208 17.54 10.55 6.27
CA ARG A 208 18.06 9.24 6.67
C ARG A 208 19.57 9.14 6.53
N LEU A 209 20.13 9.68 5.44
CA LEU A 209 21.58 9.72 5.21
C LEU A 209 22.27 10.52 6.32
N VAL A 210 21.89 11.78 6.52
CA VAL A 210 22.52 12.66 7.52
C VAL A 210 22.35 12.10 8.93
N HIS A 211 21.15 11.64 9.29
CA HIS A 211 20.87 11.04 10.60
C HIS A 211 21.70 9.79 10.85
N SER A 212 21.78 8.87 9.87
CA SER A 212 22.61 7.67 9.99
C SER A 212 24.10 7.99 10.09
N SER A 213 24.58 9.02 9.38
CA SER A 213 25.96 9.50 9.47
C SER A 213 26.27 10.12 10.84
N VAL A 214 25.35 10.89 11.42
CA VAL A 214 25.50 11.42 12.78
C VAL A 214 25.56 10.27 13.80
N LEU A 215 24.70 9.26 13.67
CA LEU A 215 24.71 8.09 14.56
C LEU A 215 25.97 7.25 14.42
N SER A 216 26.52 7.09 13.21
CA SER A 216 27.76 6.33 13.02
C SER A 216 28.96 7.07 13.61
N LEU A 217 29.04 8.39 13.47
CA LEU A 217 30.09 9.20 14.08
C LEU A 217 29.94 9.29 15.61
N TRP A 218 28.70 9.33 16.12
CA TRP A 218 28.46 9.23 17.55
C TRP A 218 29.03 7.93 18.16
N ARG A 219 28.90 6.81 17.43
CA ARG A 219 29.53 5.54 17.83
C ARG A 219 31.06 5.61 17.76
N LEU A 220 31.62 6.26 16.74
CA LEU A 220 33.07 6.47 16.59
C LEU A 220 33.67 7.15 17.84
N PHE A 221 33.06 8.23 18.37
CA PHE A 221 33.56 8.90 19.57
C PHE A 221 33.49 8.04 20.84
N ARG A 222 32.56 7.10 20.89
CA ARG A 222 32.42 6.15 22.01
C ARG A 222 33.35 4.95 21.89
N GLY A 223 34.17 4.88 20.84
CA GLY A 223 34.98 3.68 20.56
C GLY A 223 34.15 2.48 20.15
N LEU A 224 32.99 2.71 19.52
CA LEU A 224 32.02 1.68 19.14
C LEU A 224 31.90 1.58 17.61
N LYS A 225 31.80 0.35 17.09
CA LYS A 225 31.65 0.02 15.67
C LYS A 225 30.44 -0.89 15.48
N TRP A 226 29.63 -0.64 14.45
CA TRP A 226 28.60 -1.61 14.04
C TRP A 226 29.26 -2.76 13.27
N ASN A 227 29.05 -3.98 13.74
CA ASN A 227 29.54 -5.19 13.09
C ASN A 227 28.41 -5.84 12.29
N THR A 228 28.41 -5.65 10.97
CA THR A 228 27.37 -6.19 10.07
C THR A 228 27.30 -7.72 10.10
N LEU A 229 28.41 -8.41 10.35
CA LEU A 229 28.45 -9.88 10.36
C LEU A 229 27.75 -10.51 11.57
N ARG A 230 27.68 -9.78 12.69
CA ARG A 230 27.11 -10.26 13.96
C ARG A 230 25.95 -9.38 14.45
N GLU A 231 25.50 -8.46 13.61
CA GLU A 231 24.43 -7.49 13.87
C GLU A 231 24.48 -6.84 15.27
N ARG A 232 25.68 -6.50 15.75
CA ARG A 232 25.90 -5.95 17.10
C ARG A 232 26.91 -4.81 17.10
N VAL A 233 26.88 -4.02 18.18
CA VAL A 233 27.86 -2.95 18.41
C VAL A 233 29.05 -3.51 19.18
N ASP A 234 30.24 -3.37 18.60
CA ASP A 234 31.51 -3.86 19.13
C ASP A 234 32.44 -2.71 19.52
N HIS A 235 33.25 -2.91 20.55
CA HIS A 235 34.35 -1.98 20.85
C HIS A 235 35.40 -2.05 19.75
N ALA A 236 35.90 -0.89 19.34
CA ALA A 236 36.97 -0.74 18.37
C ALA A 236 37.96 0.31 18.86
N SER A 237 39.25 0.02 18.75
CA SER A 237 40.32 0.99 18.97
C SER A 237 40.46 1.88 17.74
N TYR A 238 40.41 3.20 17.94
CA TYR A 238 40.57 4.20 16.90
C TYR A 238 41.81 5.04 17.17
N ASP A 239 42.58 5.35 16.12
CA ASP A 239 43.71 6.27 16.24
C ASP A 239 43.24 7.71 16.46
N SER A 240 44.10 8.51 17.09
CA SER A 240 43.94 9.94 17.31
C SER A 240 43.59 10.71 16.03
N THR A 241 44.23 10.37 14.89
CA THR A 241 43.96 11.00 13.60
C THR A 241 42.54 10.73 13.11
N GLN A 242 42.07 9.49 13.28
CA GLN A 242 40.73 9.08 12.87
C GLN A 242 39.66 9.76 13.71
N LEU A 243 39.91 9.89 15.02
CA LEU A 243 39.03 10.61 15.93
C LEU A 243 38.93 12.09 15.55
N PHE A 244 40.05 12.72 15.20
CA PHE A 244 40.09 14.12 14.76
C PHE A 244 39.25 14.37 13.50
N ILE A 245 39.43 13.54 12.46
CA ILE A 245 38.62 13.61 11.23
C ILE A 245 37.14 13.36 11.55
N GLY A 246 36.84 12.41 12.44
CA GLY A 246 35.51 12.16 12.96
C GLY A 246 34.88 13.42 13.57
N THR A 247 35.62 14.13 14.44
CA THR A 247 35.15 15.36 15.08
C THR A 247 34.82 16.46 14.06
N LEU A 248 35.66 16.63 13.03
CA LEU A 248 35.41 17.59 11.96
C LEU A 248 34.12 17.26 11.18
N LEU A 249 33.99 16.01 10.72
CA LEU A 249 32.81 15.56 9.98
C LEU A 249 31.54 15.62 10.84
N PHE A 250 31.62 15.27 12.13
CA PHE A 250 30.50 15.33 13.05
C PHE A 250 30.02 16.75 13.25
N SER A 251 30.94 17.70 13.42
CA SER A 251 30.62 19.12 13.56
C SER A 251 29.89 19.63 12.30
N ILE A 252 30.38 19.28 11.11
CA ILE A 252 29.72 19.63 9.83
C ILE A 252 28.31 19.02 9.76
N LEU A 253 28.16 17.73 10.07
CA LEU A 253 26.86 17.05 10.02
C LEU A 253 25.88 17.61 11.04
N LEU A 254 26.31 17.97 12.25
CA LEU A 254 25.47 18.62 13.25
C LEU A 254 24.95 19.97 12.78
N PHE A 255 25.76 20.76 12.06
CA PHE A 255 25.29 22.02 11.47
C PHE A 255 24.34 21.83 10.28
N ILE A 256 24.46 20.71 9.56
CA ILE A 256 23.59 20.36 8.41
C ILE A 256 22.25 19.78 8.87
N LEU A 257 22.26 18.96 9.92
CA LEU A 257 21.11 18.23 10.45
C LEU A 257 19.84 19.08 10.65
N PRO A 258 19.86 20.26 11.33
CA PRO A 258 18.65 21.04 11.56
C PRO A 258 18.02 21.54 10.25
N THR A 259 18.85 21.86 9.26
CA THR A 259 18.39 22.30 7.94
C THR A 259 17.67 21.15 7.22
N VAL A 260 18.30 19.97 7.16
CA VAL A 260 17.71 18.79 6.51
C VAL A 260 16.44 18.32 7.22
N LEU A 261 16.41 18.39 8.56
CA LEU A 261 15.23 18.06 9.36
C LEU A 261 14.06 18.99 9.04
N LEU A 262 14.29 20.29 8.95
CA LEU A 262 13.22 21.24 8.61
C LEU A 262 12.63 20.97 7.22
N TYR A 263 13.48 20.75 6.21
CA TYR A 263 13.02 20.38 4.87
C TYR A 263 12.19 19.08 4.90
N TYR A 264 12.65 18.06 5.61
CA TYR A 264 11.92 16.80 5.75
C TYR A 264 10.53 16.99 6.38
N ILE A 265 10.44 17.78 7.45
CA ILE A 265 9.17 18.06 8.12
C ILE A 265 8.22 18.83 7.19
N VAL A 266 8.68 19.91 6.58
CA VAL A 266 7.87 20.77 5.71
C VAL A 266 7.32 19.99 4.51
N PHE A 267 8.18 19.28 3.78
CA PHE A 267 7.74 18.48 2.63
C PHE A 267 6.95 17.23 3.04
N GLY A 268 7.17 16.71 4.24
CA GLY A 268 6.31 15.68 4.85
C GLY A 268 4.89 16.17 5.06
N PHE A 269 4.71 17.36 5.64
CA PHE A 269 3.39 17.96 5.83
C PHE A 269 2.67 18.24 4.52
N VAL A 270 3.38 18.78 3.53
CA VAL A 270 2.84 18.99 2.18
C VAL A 270 2.33 17.68 1.56
N SER A 271 3.14 16.62 1.63
CA SER A 271 2.79 15.31 1.08
C SER A 271 1.56 14.71 1.76
N ILE A 272 1.48 14.81 3.09
CA ILE A 272 0.33 14.32 3.88
C ILE A 272 -0.93 15.12 3.56
N HIS A 273 -0.84 16.45 3.48
CA HIS A 273 -1.97 17.31 3.14
C HIS A 273 -2.50 16.98 1.75
N HIS A 274 -1.61 16.85 0.76
CA HIS A 274 -2.00 16.51 -0.59
C HIS A 274 -2.65 15.11 -0.68
N CYS A 275 -2.12 14.13 0.05
CA CYS A 275 -2.76 12.82 0.18
C CYS A 275 -4.16 12.92 0.80
N ALA A 276 -4.33 13.73 1.85
CA ALA A 276 -5.63 13.91 2.49
C ALA A 276 -6.67 14.59 1.58
N ASP A 277 -6.23 15.52 0.72
CA ASP A 277 -7.11 16.19 -0.25
C ASP A 277 -7.52 15.28 -1.41
N LEU A 278 -6.68 14.31 -1.79
CA LEU A 278 -7.00 13.31 -2.82
C LEU A 278 -8.08 12.30 -2.37
N PHE A 279 -8.31 12.14 -1.06
CA PHE A 279 -9.26 11.17 -0.49
C PHE A 279 -10.53 11.81 0.11
N LYS A 280 -10.72 13.12 -0.04
CA LYS A 280 -11.95 13.85 0.35
C LYS A 280 -12.79 14.17 -0.87
#